data_AF-A0A357ZFG5-F1
#
_entry.id   AF-A0A357ZFG5-F1
#
_cell.length_a   1.000
_cell.length_b   1.000
_cell.length_c   1.000
_cell.angle_alpha   90.00
_cell.angle_beta   90.00
_cell.angle_gamma   90.00
#
_symmetry.space_group_name_H-M   'P 1'
#
loop_
_entity.id
_entity.type
_entity.pdbx_description
1 polymer ?
#
loop_
_entity_poly.entity_id
_entity_poly.type
_entity_poly.pdbx_seq_one_letter_code
_entity_poly.pdbx_strand_id
1 'polypeptide(L)' 'MEVLFKLLETADVFMCNLRTDSLKRLGLDYESLKERFPGLIYAGFSGYG' A
#
# COMPACT_ATOMS: atom_id res chain seq x y z
N MET A 1 4.54 -12.19 3.12
CA MET A 1 3.46 -11.33 2.58
C MET A 1 2.08 -11.63 3.16
N GLU A 2 1.77 -12.88 3.51
CA GLU A 2 0.45 -13.27 4.04
C GLU A 2 0.00 -12.47 5.28
N VAL A 3 0.89 -12.25 6.25
CA VAL A 3 0.58 -11.50 7.48
C VAL A 3 0.24 -10.04 7.18
N LEU A 4 0.96 -9.40 6.27
CA LEU A 4 0.70 -8.01 5.88
C LEU A 4 -0.70 -7.89 5.26
N PHE A 5 -1.07 -8.80 4.36
CA PHE A 5 -2.39 -8.76 3.74
C PHE A 5 -3.51 -8.99 4.75
N LYS A 6 -3.33 -9.86 5.74
CA LYS A 6 -4.30 -10.02 6.84
C LYS A 6 -4.45 -8.74 7.69
N LEU A 7 -3.36 -7.99 7.88
CA LEU A 7 -3.45 -6.69 8.56
C LEU A 7 -4.22 -5.68 7.69
N LEU A 8 -3.94 -5.65 6.37
CA LEU A 8 -4.61 -4.75 5.44
C LEU A 8 -6.12 -5.05 5.27
N GLU A 9 -6.56 -6.30 5.44
CA GLU A 9 -7.98 -6.67 5.42
C GLU A 9 -8.81 -5.98 6.52
N THR A 10 -8.16 -5.57 7.62
CA THR A 10 -8.82 -4.91 8.76
C THR A 10 -8.37 -3.45 8.95
N ALA A 11 -7.49 -2.96 8.08
CA ALA A 11 -6.97 -1.61 8.15
C ALA A 11 -7.78 -0.66 7.28
N ASP A 12 -8.04 0.55 7.80
CA ASP A 12 -8.64 1.63 7.02
C ASP A 12 -7.60 2.41 6.22
N VAL A 13 -6.35 2.48 6.72
CA VAL A 13 -5.29 3.32 6.13
C VAL A 13 -3.98 2.53 6.02
N PHE A 14 -3.36 2.57 4.84
CA PHE A 14 -2.00 2.12 4.60
C PHE A 14 -1.09 3.31 4.26
N MET A 15 -0.06 3.52 5.09
CA MET A 15 0.90 4.60 4.93
C MET A 15 2.29 4.05 4.62
N CYS A 16 2.97 4.61 3.62
CA CYS A 16 4.35 4.26 3.32
C CYS A 16 5.17 5.45 2.80
N ASN A 17 6.47 5.43 3.10
CA ASN A 17 7.45 6.42 2.64
C ASN A 17 8.56 5.80 1.76
N LEU A 18 8.29 4.61 1.21
CA LEU A 18 9.21 3.91 0.32
C LEU A 18 9.12 4.46 -1.10
N ARG A 19 10.18 4.27 -1.89
CA ARG A 19 10.17 4.63 -3.31
C ARG A 19 9.11 3.81 -4.05
N THR A 20 8.39 4.47 -4.96
CA THR A 20 7.32 3.86 -5.76
C THR A 20 7.77 2.59 -6.48
N ASP A 21 8.98 2.57 -7.03
CA ASP A 21 9.51 1.38 -7.73
C ASP A 21 9.68 0.18 -6.81
N SER A 22 10.07 0.40 -5.56
CA SER A 22 10.18 -0.66 -4.56
C SER A 22 8.79 -1.17 -4.18
N LEU A 23 7.80 -0.29 -4.03
CA LEU A 23 6.42 -0.66 -3.71
C LEU A 23 5.76 -1.46 -4.83
N LYS A 24 5.95 -1.06 -6.09
CA LYS A 24 5.49 -1.81 -7.27
C LYS A 24 6.07 -3.22 -7.31
N ARG A 25 7.36 -3.39 -7.02
CA ARG A 25 8.01 -4.72 -6.94
C ARG A 25 7.43 -5.60 -5.83
N LEU A 26 6.92 -4.98 -4.77
CA LEU A 26 6.30 -5.67 -3.64
C LEU A 26 4.78 -5.86 -3.80
N GLY A 27 4.18 -5.29 -4.85
CA GLY A 27 2.72 -5.25 -5.03
C GLY A 27 2.00 -4.42 -3.96
N LEU A 28 2.71 -3.45 -3.37
CA LEU A 28 2.21 -2.54 -2.34
C LEU A 28 2.01 -1.12 -2.85
N ASP A 29 2.03 -0.93 -4.16
CA ASP A 29 1.64 0.33 -4.78
C ASP A 29 0.11 0.49 -4.76
N TYR A 30 -0.34 1.71 -5.00
CA TYR A 30 -1.75 2.06 -4.93
C TYR A 30 -2.63 1.21 -5.86
N GLU A 31 -2.22 0.97 -7.11
CA GLU A 31 -3.06 0.23 -8.06
C GLU A 31 -3.25 -1.23 -7.60
N SER A 32 -2.16 -1.89 -7.21
CA SER A 32 -2.18 -3.26 -6.67
C SER A 32 -3.03 -3.37 -5.40
N LEU A 33 -2.90 -2.42 -4.48
CA LEU A 33 -3.65 -2.44 -3.22
C LEU A 33 -5.11 -2.04 -3.38
N LYS A 34 -5.43 -1.13 -4.31
CA LYS A 34 -6.81 -0.72 -4.60
C LYS A 34 -7.63 -1.84 -5.21
N GLU A 35 -7.03 -2.63 -6.10
CA GLU A 35 -7.71 -3.77 -6.70
C GLU A 35 -8.10 -4.81 -5.63
N ARG A 36 -7.22 -5.03 -4.65
CA ARG A 36 -7.43 -6.02 -3.59
C ARG A 36 -8.24 -5.51 -2.39
N PHE A 37 -8.07 -4.23 -2.05
CA PHE A 37 -8.66 -3.57 -0.89
C PHE A 37 -9.26 -2.21 -1.30
N PRO A 38 -10.41 -2.18 -1.99
CA PRO A 38 -10.97 -0.94 -2.54
C PRO A 38 -11.40 0.08 -1.48
N GLY A 39 -11.59 -0.34 -0.22
CA GLY A 39 -11.89 0.53 0.91
C GLY A 39 -10.67 1.10 1.63
N LEU A 40 -9.46 0.65 1.28
CA LEU A 40 -8.22 1.04 1.95
C LEU A 40 -7.75 2.42 1.46
N ILE A 41 -7.56 3.35 2.39
CA ILE A 41 -6.96 4.66 2.12
C ILE A 41 -5.45 4.48 1.97
N TYR A 42 -4.92 4.83 0.79
CA TYR A 42 -3.50 4.76 0.51
C TYR A 42 -2.83 6.13 0.70
N ALA A 43 -1.84 6.20 1.59
CA ALA A 43 -1.04 7.40 1.87
C ALA A 43 0.43 7.15 1.55
N GLY A 44 0.85 7.56 0.35
CA GLY A 44 2.25 7.54 -0.07
C GLY A 44 2.93 8.87 0.21
N PHE A 45 4.09 8.83 0.87
CA PHE A 45 4.95 10.00 1.05
C PHE A 45 6.20 9.84 0.20
N SER A 46 6.42 10.78 -0.71
CA SER A 46 7.70 10.93 -1.39
C SER A 46 8.42 12.15 -0.82
N GLY A 47 9.75 12.08 -0.65
CA GLY A 47 10.54 13.21 -0.17
C GLY A 47 10.52 14.43 -1.09
N TYR A 48 9.93 14.31 -2.28
CA TYR A 48 9.80 15.38 -3.27
C TYR A 48 8.34 15.81 -3.50
N GLY A 49 7.38 15.25 -2.77
CA GLY A 49 5.95 15.36 -3.08
C GLY A 49 5.57 14.34 -4.13
#